data_AF-A0A955GTR9-F1
#
_entry.id   AF-A0A955GTR9-F1
#
_cell.length_a   1.000
_cell.length_b   1.000
_cell.length_c   1.000
_cell.angle_alpha   90.00
_cell.angle_beta   90.00
_cell.angle_gamma   90.00
#
_symmetry.space_group_name_H-M   'P 1'
#
loop_
_entity.id
_entity.type
_entity.pdbx_description
1 polymer ?
#
loop_
_entity_poly.entity_id
_entity_poly.type
_entity_poly.pdbx_seq_one_letter_code
_entity_poly.pdbx_strand_id
1 'polypeptide(L)'
;MKKYYIPFFVFALLVVPTAASAAGFIPCGGDGQPECQACHFVELGNKLIVWLIGILMVVFAFIMATAGWGLVTSGGNPQAKTAAKDKFTNAIIGLVIVLAAWLLIDTLMKMLLTPGAKSLTTLGPWNQVECTKQPEVKAATVAWGGDPGSLYGNSEVVSTAVCLTANCVDEIAACEDKGLIAERDIPTNKVNCWDIKVGAPAPLTGTPPIACSGGECTDLTGLVPCKAGSGCSISPDMALKLADFHADAAVAGARITEAMPPTRTHRSSCHTEGTCIDYSKVGGMTPAEVNSVIASAVANDLRPVYEVGTPAEKQALVDGGVPAEYIKTLGSHISAPHFSIYGY
;
A
#
# COMPACT_ATOMS: atom_id res chain seq x y z
N MET A 1 -42.03 14.44 31.99
CA MET A 1 -40.98 14.57 30.97
C MET A 1 -40.35 13.24 30.55
N LYS A 2 -40.08 12.27 31.44
CA LYS A 2 -39.39 11.00 31.11
C LYS A 2 -40.05 10.03 30.11
N LYS A 3 -41.35 10.12 29.81
CA LYS A 3 -42.09 9.10 29.03
C LYS A 3 -41.98 9.22 27.49
N TYR A 4 -41.51 10.34 26.95
CA TYR A 4 -41.44 10.57 25.50
C TYR A 4 -40.07 10.32 24.87
N TYR A 5 -39.01 10.22 25.69
CA TYR A 5 -37.65 9.96 25.19
C TYR A 5 -37.45 8.50 24.79
N ILE A 6 -38.11 7.57 25.47
CA ILE A 6 -38.02 6.12 25.20
C ILE A 6 -38.49 5.78 23.77
N PRO A 7 -39.69 6.18 23.30
CA PRO A 7 -40.12 5.88 21.94
C PRO A 7 -39.26 6.60 20.88
N PHE A 8 -38.75 7.80 21.17
CA PHE A 8 -37.82 8.50 20.27
C PHE A 8 -36.47 7.78 20.16
N PHE A 9 -35.92 7.31 21.29
CA PHE A 9 -34.68 6.55 21.32
C PHE A 9 -34.83 5.20 20.62
N VAL A 10 -35.97 4.53 20.78
CA VAL A 10 -36.27 3.26 20.11
C VAL A 10 -36.46 3.45 18.60
N PHE A 11 -37.16 4.51 18.18
CA PHE A 11 -37.30 4.86 16.76
C PHE A 11 -35.94 5.23 16.13
N ALA A 12 -35.12 6.02 16.83
CA ALA A 12 -33.76 6.32 16.40
C ALA A 12 -32.90 5.04 16.33
N LEU A 13 -32.97 4.14 17.31
CA LEU A 13 -32.21 2.89 17.33
C LEU A 13 -32.59 1.93 16.18
N LEU A 14 -33.85 1.96 15.72
CA LEU A 14 -34.33 1.09 14.64
C LEU A 14 -34.12 1.68 13.24
N VAL A 15 -34.24 3.00 13.08
CA VAL A 15 -34.17 3.67 11.77
C VAL A 15 -32.73 4.06 11.39
N VAL A 16 -31.88 4.35 12.37
CA VAL A 16 -30.49 4.76 12.13
C VAL A 16 -29.65 3.65 11.47
N PRO A 17 -29.74 2.36 11.87
CA PRO A 17 -28.97 1.29 11.21
C PRO A 17 -29.39 1.09 9.75
N THR A 18 -30.70 1.13 9.47
CA THR A 18 -31.21 0.95 8.10
C THR A 18 -30.82 2.09 7.16
N ALA A 19 -30.77 3.33 7.67
CA ALA A 19 -30.32 4.48 6.89
C ALA A 19 -28.80 4.48 6.68
N ALA A 20 -28.03 3.91 7.61
CA ALA A 20 -26.58 3.79 7.49
C ALA A 20 -26.17 2.73 6.45
N SER A 21 -26.86 1.59 6.42
CA SER A 21 -26.56 0.51 5.46
C SER A 21 -26.86 0.87 4.01
N ALA A 22 -27.80 1.78 3.74
CA ALA A 22 -28.14 2.23 2.39
C ALA A 22 -27.23 3.34 1.84
N ALA A 23 -26.44 4.01 2.69
CA ALA A 23 -25.68 5.20 2.32
C ALA A 23 -24.35 4.93 1.62
N GLY A 24 -23.90 3.67 1.52
CA GLY A 24 -22.71 3.30 0.75
C GLY A 24 -21.44 4.01 1.22
N PHE A 25 -21.17 3.98 2.53
CA PHE A 25 -20.06 4.70 3.15
C PHE A 25 -18.68 4.23 2.68
N ILE A 26 -18.52 2.94 2.38
CA ILE A 26 -17.25 2.33 1.98
C ILE A 26 -17.32 2.01 0.47
N PRO A 27 -16.63 2.78 -0.40
CA PRO A 27 -16.68 2.62 -1.85
C PRO A 27 -15.62 1.63 -2.40
N CYS A 28 -14.96 0.84 -1.55
CA CYS A 28 -13.80 0.02 -1.92
C CYS A 28 -13.79 -1.33 -1.18
N GLY A 29 -12.98 -2.28 -1.65
CA GLY A 29 -12.72 -3.56 -0.95
C GLY A 29 -13.83 -4.62 -1.02
N GLY A 30 -14.82 -4.45 -1.90
CA GLY A 30 -15.85 -5.45 -2.20
C GLY A 30 -15.64 -6.09 -3.58
N ASP A 31 -16.40 -7.16 -3.88
CA ASP A 31 -16.32 -7.85 -5.17
C ASP A 31 -16.57 -6.87 -6.34
N GLY A 32 -15.57 -6.70 -7.22
CA GLY A 32 -15.63 -5.77 -8.36
C GLY A 32 -15.38 -4.30 -8.02
N GLN A 33 -14.97 -3.96 -6.80
CA GLN A 33 -14.57 -2.61 -6.39
C GLN A 33 -13.03 -2.48 -6.36
N PRO A 34 -12.47 -1.26 -6.53
CA PRO A 34 -11.04 -1.05 -6.39
C PRO A 34 -10.56 -1.30 -4.96
N GLU A 35 -9.26 -1.58 -4.83
CA GLU A 35 -8.56 -1.68 -3.54
C GLU A 35 -8.70 -0.38 -2.72
N CYS A 36 -8.86 -0.52 -1.41
CA CYS A 36 -8.99 0.64 -0.52
C CYS A 36 -7.66 1.40 -0.43
N GLN A 37 -7.74 2.73 -0.51
CA GLN A 37 -6.59 3.63 -0.46
C GLN A 37 -6.84 4.69 0.61
N ALA A 38 -5.79 5.42 1.00
CA ALA A 38 -5.90 6.48 2.01
C ALA A 38 -6.94 7.56 1.63
N CYS A 39 -7.10 7.85 0.34
CA CYS A 39 -8.17 8.73 -0.15
C CYS A 39 -9.57 8.22 0.23
N HIS A 40 -9.84 6.93 0.04
CA HIS A 40 -11.14 6.33 0.34
C HIS A 40 -11.49 6.45 1.84
N PHE A 41 -10.50 6.53 2.73
CA PHE A 41 -10.71 6.81 4.15
C PHE A 41 -11.13 8.28 4.40
N VAL A 42 -10.54 9.23 3.69
CA VAL A 42 -10.94 10.64 3.76
C VAL A 42 -12.35 10.82 3.18
N GLU A 43 -12.66 10.16 2.07
CA GLU A 43 -14.00 10.17 1.46
C GLU A 43 -15.06 9.59 2.40
N LEU A 44 -14.76 8.47 3.06
CA LEU A 44 -15.59 7.89 4.11
C LEU A 44 -15.90 8.92 5.20
N GLY A 45 -14.86 9.56 5.75
CA GLY A 45 -15.02 10.58 6.78
C GLY A 45 -15.91 11.72 6.32
N ASN A 46 -15.77 12.13 5.06
CA ASN A 46 -16.56 13.22 4.48
C ASN A 46 -18.04 12.85 4.30
N LYS A 47 -18.31 11.67 3.75
CA LYS A 47 -19.67 11.11 3.63
C LYS A 47 -20.32 10.97 5.00
N LEU A 48 -19.57 10.54 6.01
CA LEU A 48 -20.04 10.40 7.38
C LEU A 48 -20.42 11.76 7.99
N ILE A 49 -19.58 12.79 7.82
CA ILE A 49 -19.86 14.15 8.32
C ILE A 49 -21.14 14.70 7.69
N VAL A 50 -21.30 14.60 6.36
CA VAL A 50 -22.51 15.05 5.65
C VAL A 50 -23.75 14.30 6.14
N TRP A 51 -23.64 12.99 6.35
CA TRP A 51 -24.74 12.18 6.87
C TRP A 51 -25.13 12.54 8.30
N LEU A 52 -24.15 12.77 9.18
CA LEU A 52 -24.40 13.21 10.57
C LEU A 52 -25.04 14.61 10.60
N ILE A 53 -24.62 15.53 9.74
CA ILE A 53 -25.27 16.85 9.58
C ILE A 53 -26.72 16.66 9.10
N GLY A 54 -26.97 15.73 8.17
CA GLY A 54 -28.32 15.38 7.73
C GLY A 54 -29.21 14.92 8.89
N ILE A 55 -28.73 14.02 9.74
CA ILE A 55 -29.46 13.59 10.95
C ILE A 55 -29.72 14.76 11.89
N LEU A 56 -28.71 15.60 12.11
CA LEU A 56 -28.83 16.79 12.96
C LEU A 56 -29.94 17.72 12.46
N MET A 57 -30.04 17.94 11.15
CA MET A 57 -31.09 18.77 10.56
C MET A 57 -32.49 18.17 10.73
N VAL A 58 -32.63 16.83 10.67
CA VAL A 58 -33.90 16.15 10.96
C VAL A 58 -34.29 16.31 12.43
N VAL A 59 -33.36 16.14 13.35
CA VAL A 59 -33.59 16.34 14.79
C VAL A 59 -33.97 17.79 15.08
N PHE A 60 -33.26 18.74 14.46
CA PHE A 60 -33.58 20.16 14.55
C PHE A 60 -35.01 20.44 14.06
N ALA A 61 -35.38 19.95 12.88
CA ALA A 61 -36.73 20.10 12.34
C ALA A 61 -37.81 19.53 13.27
N PHE A 62 -37.55 18.37 13.89
CA PHE A 62 -38.47 17.76 14.86
C PHE A 62 -38.62 18.60 16.13
N ILE A 63 -37.52 19.10 16.71
CA ILE A 63 -37.57 19.98 17.88
C ILE A 63 -38.35 21.26 17.54
N MET A 64 -38.10 21.85 16.37
CA MET A 64 -38.80 23.03 15.90
C MET A 64 -40.30 22.79 15.70
N ALA A 65 -40.69 21.64 15.15
CA ALA A 65 -42.09 21.25 15.01
C ALA A 65 -42.79 21.11 16.36
N THR A 66 -42.17 20.44 17.34
CA THR A 66 -42.76 20.26 18.68
C THR A 66 -42.78 21.56 19.50
N ALA A 67 -41.79 22.44 19.32
CA ALA A 67 -41.77 23.77 19.93
C ALA A 67 -42.84 24.68 19.32
N GLY A 68 -42.96 24.67 17.99
CA GLY A 68 -43.99 25.42 17.25
C GLY A 68 -45.41 24.98 17.62
N TRP A 69 -45.65 23.67 17.65
CA TRP A 69 -46.92 23.11 18.14
C TRP A 69 -47.23 23.58 19.56
N GLY A 70 -46.26 23.47 20.47
CA GLY A 70 -46.40 23.93 21.85
C GLY A 70 -46.75 25.42 21.95
N LEU A 71 -46.20 26.26 21.08
CA LEU A 71 -46.49 27.70 21.05
C LEU A 71 -47.95 27.97 20.65
N VAL A 72 -48.46 27.26 19.64
CA VAL A 72 -49.84 27.40 19.13
C VAL A 72 -50.86 26.86 20.15
N THR A 73 -50.59 25.71 20.76
CA THR A 73 -51.54 25.05 21.68
C THR A 73 -51.48 25.57 23.11
N SER A 74 -50.62 26.55 23.44
CA SER A 74 -50.42 27.02 24.81
C SER A 74 -51.61 27.79 25.41
N GLY A 75 -52.62 28.16 24.61
CA GLY A 75 -53.91 28.65 25.10
C GLY A 75 -53.88 29.85 26.06
N GLY A 76 -52.78 30.62 26.09
CA GLY A 76 -52.59 31.75 27.02
C GLY A 76 -51.82 31.44 28.31
N ASN A 77 -51.50 30.18 28.61
CA ASN A 77 -50.68 29.81 29.77
C ASN A 77 -49.24 30.37 29.63
N PRO A 78 -48.79 31.29 30.51
CA PRO A 78 -47.47 31.90 30.41
C PRO A 78 -46.32 30.90 30.57
N GLN A 79 -46.44 29.94 31.50
CA GLN A 79 -45.41 28.93 31.73
C GLN A 79 -45.24 28.02 30.50
N ALA A 80 -46.34 27.61 29.86
CA ALA A 80 -46.30 26.77 28.66
C ALA A 80 -45.69 27.52 27.46
N LYS A 81 -46.01 28.82 27.30
CA LYS A 81 -45.42 29.68 26.27
C LYS A 81 -43.91 29.87 26.47
N THR A 82 -43.47 30.12 27.70
CA THR A 82 -42.04 30.27 28.00
C THR A 82 -41.30 28.97 27.72
N ALA A 83 -41.83 27.82 28.17
CA ALA A 83 -41.21 26.53 27.90
C ALA A 83 -41.10 26.18 26.40
N ALA A 84 -42.07 26.59 25.57
CA ALA A 84 -42.00 26.42 24.12
C ALA A 84 -40.94 27.33 23.48
N LYS A 85 -40.83 28.59 23.93
CA LYS A 85 -39.80 29.52 23.48
C LYS A 85 -38.40 29.06 23.86
N ASP A 86 -38.22 28.53 25.06
CA ASP A 86 -36.92 28.03 25.51
C ASP A 86 -36.42 26.88 24.63
N LYS A 87 -37.31 25.95 24.24
CA LYS A 87 -36.96 24.88 23.30
C LYS A 87 -36.53 25.41 21.94
N PHE A 88 -37.22 26.44 21.44
CA PHE A 88 -36.92 27.08 20.17
C PHE A 88 -35.55 27.76 20.21
N THR A 89 -35.28 28.56 21.25
CA THR A 89 -34.01 29.27 21.43
C THR A 89 -32.84 28.29 21.62
N ASN A 90 -33.02 27.25 22.44
CA ASN A 90 -31.98 26.26 22.68
C ASN A 90 -31.62 25.46 21.42
N ALA A 91 -32.60 25.15 20.57
CA ALA A 91 -32.35 24.49 19.29
C ALA A 91 -31.54 25.37 18.34
N ILE A 92 -31.85 26.67 18.27
CA ILE A 92 -31.11 27.64 17.45
C ILE A 92 -29.68 27.82 17.96
N ILE A 93 -29.50 27.96 19.28
CA ILE A 93 -28.16 28.08 19.88
C ILE A 93 -27.33 26.83 19.54
N GLY A 94 -27.90 25.64 19.65
CA GLY A 94 -27.23 24.40 19.26
C GLY A 94 -26.79 24.39 17.80
N LEU A 95 -27.67 24.82 16.87
CA LEU A 95 -27.33 24.90 15.46
C LEU A 95 -26.21 25.92 15.19
N VAL A 96 -26.24 27.08 15.85
CA VAL A 96 -25.20 28.12 15.72
C VAL A 96 -23.85 27.60 16.20
N ILE A 97 -23.80 26.87 17.31
CA ILE A 97 -22.54 26.29 17.83
C ILE A 97 -21.94 25.30 16.83
N VAL A 98 -22.75 24.45 16.20
CA VAL A 98 -22.29 23.46 15.23
C VAL A 98 -21.72 24.14 13.98
N LEU A 99 -22.42 25.15 13.45
CA LEU A 99 -21.95 25.93 12.30
C LEU A 99 -20.67 26.71 12.63
N ALA A 100 -20.57 27.28 13.84
CA ALA A 100 -19.37 27.97 14.30
C ALA A 100 -18.18 27.00 14.44
N ALA A 101 -18.40 25.80 14.98
CA ALA A 101 -17.35 24.79 15.10
C ALA A 101 -16.82 24.35 13.73
N TRP A 102 -17.72 24.13 12.75
CA TRP A 102 -17.33 23.80 11.38
C TRP A 102 -16.49 24.92 10.75
N LEU A 103 -16.90 26.18 10.90
CA LEU A 103 -16.17 27.34 10.40
C LEU A 103 -14.79 27.50 11.04
N LEU A 104 -14.69 27.26 12.35
CA LEU A 104 -13.42 27.33 13.08
C LEU A 104 -12.41 26.28 12.58
N ILE A 105 -12.84 25.03 12.42
CA ILE A 105 -11.99 23.95 11.90
C ILE A 105 -11.55 24.27 10.46
N ASP A 106 -12.49 24.73 9.62
CA ASP A 106 -12.18 25.15 8.24
C ASP A 106 -11.10 26.23 8.20
N THR A 107 -11.24 27.24 9.05
CA THR A 107 -10.30 28.37 9.12
C THR A 107 -8.92 27.91 9.61
N LEU A 108 -8.88 27.04 10.63
CA LEU A 108 -7.62 26.51 11.18
C LEU A 108 -6.88 25.63 10.17
N MET A 109 -7.58 24.73 9.49
CA MET A 109 -6.97 23.85 8.47
C MET A 109 -6.38 24.66 7.32
N LYS A 110 -7.08 25.71 6.87
CA LYS A 110 -6.58 26.63 5.84
C LYS A 110 -5.34 27.39 6.28
N MET A 111 -5.25 27.79 7.55
CA MET A 111 -4.08 28.45 8.11
C MET A 111 -2.86 27.52 8.16
N LEU A 112 -3.05 26.27 8.59
CA LEU A 112 -1.96 25.31 8.81
C LEU A 112 -1.40 24.72 7.52
N LEU A 113 -2.26 24.40 6.55
CA LEU A 113 -1.86 23.68 5.34
C LEU A 113 -1.27 24.59 4.25
N THR A 114 -1.34 25.92 4.40
CA THR A 114 -0.86 26.84 3.36
C THR A 114 -0.04 28.00 3.96
N PRO A 115 1.27 27.81 4.20
CA PRO A 115 2.15 28.92 4.57
C PRO A 115 2.20 29.95 3.42
N GLY A 116 1.54 31.10 3.58
CA GLY A 116 1.58 32.22 2.61
C GLY A 116 0.32 32.42 1.74
N ALA A 117 -0.81 31.76 2.03
CA ALA A 117 -2.07 32.00 1.33
C ALA A 117 -2.53 33.47 1.47
N LYS A 118 -2.53 34.22 0.36
CA LYS A 118 -2.95 35.64 0.32
C LYS A 118 -4.46 35.85 0.20
N SER A 119 -5.28 34.80 0.24
CA SER A 119 -6.74 34.94 0.25
C SER A 119 -7.44 33.73 0.88
N LEU A 120 -8.42 34.04 1.74
CA LEU A 120 -9.32 33.08 2.39
C LEU A 120 -10.28 32.39 1.38
N THR A 121 -10.35 32.89 0.15
CA THR A 121 -11.30 32.46 -0.89
C THR A 121 -10.70 31.52 -1.94
N THR A 122 -9.38 31.37 -2.03
CA THR A 122 -8.74 30.51 -3.05
C THR A 122 -8.73 29.03 -2.65
N LEU A 123 -9.10 28.71 -1.40
CA LEU A 123 -9.15 27.35 -0.88
C LEU A 123 -10.61 27.02 -0.60
N GLY A 124 -11.13 25.97 -1.25
CA GLY A 124 -12.44 25.40 -0.97
C GLY A 124 -12.59 24.97 0.50
N PRO A 125 -13.74 24.42 0.90
CA PRO A 125 -13.89 23.92 2.26
C PRO A 125 -12.82 22.84 2.55
N TRP A 126 -12.31 22.79 3.79
CA TRP A 126 -11.24 21.86 4.21
C TRP A 126 -11.53 20.39 3.90
N ASN A 127 -12.82 20.07 3.76
CA ASN A 127 -13.30 18.73 3.49
C ASN A 127 -13.27 18.36 2.00
N GLN A 128 -12.92 19.28 1.09
CA GLN A 128 -12.63 18.95 -0.29
C GLN A 128 -11.14 18.65 -0.44
N VAL A 129 -10.77 17.41 -0.12
CA VAL A 129 -9.44 16.89 -0.38
C VAL A 129 -9.41 16.42 -1.82
N GLU A 130 -8.59 17.04 -2.65
CA GLU A 130 -8.31 16.53 -3.99
C GLU A 130 -7.57 15.21 -3.84
N CYS A 131 -8.31 14.13 -4.00
CA CYS A 131 -7.72 12.82 -4.16
C CYS A 131 -7.06 12.80 -5.53
N THR A 132 -5.75 12.96 -5.55
CA THR A 132 -4.98 12.56 -6.71
C THR A 132 -5.17 11.06 -6.88
N LYS A 133 -5.26 10.61 -8.13
CA LYS A 133 -5.11 9.19 -8.42
C LYS A 133 -3.72 8.85 -7.87
N GLN A 134 -3.64 8.16 -6.74
CA GLN A 134 -2.36 7.56 -6.36
C GLN A 134 -1.92 6.74 -7.56
N PRO A 135 -0.62 6.70 -7.91
CA PRO A 135 -0.19 5.82 -8.97
C PRO A 135 -0.81 4.48 -8.65
N GLU A 136 -1.76 4.07 -9.50
CA GLU A 136 -2.04 2.66 -9.56
C GLU A 136 -0.65 2.10 -9.77
N VAL A 137 -0.28 1.12 -8.96
CA VAL A 137 0.45 0.02 -9.54
C VAL A 137 -0.47 -0.53 -10.62
N LYS A 138 -0.57 0.19 -11.76
CA LYS A 138 -0.45 -0.48 -13.03
C LYS A 138 0.73 -1.36 -12.74
N ALA A 139 0.55 -2.66 -12.85
CA ALA A 139 1.64 -3.45 -13.35
C ALA A 139 2.03 -2.78 -14.68
N ALA A 140 2.74 -1.66 -14.61
CA ALA A 140 3.81 -1.39 -15.50
C ALA A 140 4.75 -2.53 -15.12
N THR A 141 4.53 -3.66 -15.76
CA THR A 141 5.63 -4.36 -16.40
C THR A 141 6.30 -3.30 -17.27
N VAL A 142 7.04 -2.36 -16.66
CA VAL A 142 8.26 -1.87 -17.27
C VAL A 142 9.15 -3.09 -17.17
N ALA A 143 9.01 -3.94 -18.16
CA ALA A 143 9.92 -5.03 -18.41
C ALA A 143 11.24 -4.37 -18.77
N TRP A 144 12.01 -3.99 -17.76
CA TRP A 144 13.43 -3.72 -17.91
C TRP A 144 14.04 -5.05 -18.33
N GLY A 145 14.32 -5.17 -19.63
CA GLY A 145 14.89 -6.33 -20.33
C GLY A 145 14.96 -7.63 -19.53
N GLY A 146 13.98 -8.51 -19.72
CA GLY A 146 14.00 -9.84 -19.10
C GLY A 146 12.77 -10.72 -19.33
N ASP A 147 11.62 -10.15 -19.73
CA ASP A 147 10.38 -10.92 -19.90
C ASP A 147 10.21 -11.46 -21.34
N PRO A 148 9.89 -12.75 -21.54
CA PRO A 148 9.59 -13.27 -22.86
C PRO A 148 8.21 -12.74 -23.32
N GLY A 149 8.25 -11.78 -24.24
CA GLY A 149 7.09 -11.07 -24.78
C GLY A 149 7.15 -9.55 -24.62
N SER A 150 8.14 -9.01 -23.92
CA SER A 150 8.36 -7.56 -23.84
C SER A 150 8.98 -7.00 -25.13
N LEU A 151 8.50 -5.82 -25.52
CA LEU A 151 9.09 -5.01 -26.59
C LEU A 151 10.42 -4.45 -26.08
N TYR A 152 11.56 -4.89 -26.63
CA TYR A 152 12.85 -4.26 -26.35
C TYR A 152 12.81 -2.79 -26.76
N GLY A 153 12.79 -1.89 -25.79
CA GLY A 153 12.91 -0.45 -26.02
C GLY A 153 14.29 0.05 -25.60
N ASN A 154 14.96 0.77 -26.49
CA ASN A 154 16.06 1.64 -26.09
C ASN A 154 15.46 2.90 -25.43
N SER A 155 15.93 3.24 -24.23
CA SER A 155 15.52 4.47 -23.54
C SER A 155 16.53 5.58 -23.87
N GLU A 156 16.05 6.66 -24.48
CA GLU A 156 16.85 7.87 -24.73
C GLU A 156 16.24 9.05 -23.99
N VAL A 157 17.08 9.88 -23.36
CA VAL A 157 16.64 11.15 -22.79
C VAL A 157 16.39 12.12 -23.95
N VAL A 158 15.13 12.39 -24.25
CA VAL A 158 14.75 13.21 -25.41
C VAL A 158 14.70 14.70 -25.06
N SER A 159 14.50 15.02 -23.78
CA SER A 159 14.61 16.40 -23.30
C SER A 159 14.87 16.46 -21.81
N THR A 160 15.59 17.49 -21.37
CA THR A 160 15.78 17.82 -19.95
C THR A 160 15.26 19.22 -19.67
N ALA A 161 14.42 19.37 -18.65
CA ALA A 161 13.90 20.65 -18.18
C ALA A 161 14.47 21.00 -16.79
N VAL A 162 14.71 22.28 -16.53
CA VAL A 162 15.06 22.78 -15.19
C VAL A 162 13.77 23.12 -14.46
N CYS A 163 13.62 22.67 -13.22
CA CYS A 163 12.40 22.91 -12.47
C CYS A 163 12.30 24.37 -12.02
N LEU A 164 11.15 25.00 -12.28
CA LEU A 164 10.82 26.35 -11.82
C LEU A 164 10.26 26.37 -10.39
N THR A 165 9.83 25.21 -9.89
CA THR A 165 9.29 25.00 -8.55
C THR A 165 10.05 23.89 -7.82
N ALA A 166 9.94 23.82 -6.49
CA ALA A 166 10.64 22.82 -5.67
C ALA A 166 10.17 21.37 -5.93
N ASN A 167 9.02 21.20 -6.57
CA ASN A 167 8.39 19.91 -6.83
C ASN A 167 8.27 19.58 -8.34
N CYS A 168 8.71 20.46 -9.24
CA CYS A 168 8.78 20.22 -10.68
C CYS A 168 7.46 19.80 -11.35
N VAL A 169 6.32 20.20 -10.78
CA VAL A 169 5.00 19.64 -11.17
C VAL A 169 4.68 19.94 -12.64
N ASP A 170 4.93 21.16 -13.08
CA ASP A 170 4.64 21.58 -14.45
C ASP A 170 5.59 20.91 -15.46
N GLU A 171 6.86 20.71 -15.08
CA GLU A 171 7.85 20.06 -15.93
C GLU A 171 7.62 18.55 -16.05
N ILE A 172 7.17 17.90 -14.96
CA ILE A 172 6.76 16.50 -14.96
C ILE A 172 5.52 16.33 -15.85
N ALA A 173 4.49 17.14 -15.63
CA ALA A 173 3.27 17.12 -16.44
C ALA A 173 3.55 17.35 -17.93
N ALA A 174 4.50 18.24 -18.26
CA ALA A 174 4.89 18.50 -19.64
C ALA A 174 5.61 17.32 -20.33
N CYS A 175 6.31 16.45 -19.58
CA CYS A 175 6.83 15.19 -20.12
C CYS A 175 5.69 14.19 -20.34
N GLU A 176 4.81 14.05 -19.36
CA GLU A 176 3.70 13.08 -19.37
C GLU A 176 2.66 13.38 -20.44
N ASP A 177 2.34 14.66 -20.69
CA ASP A 177 1.47 15.12 -21.77
C ASP A 177 1.98 14.72 -23.16
N LYS A 178 3.29 14.47 -23.30
CA LYS A 178 3.93 13.97 -24.52
C LYS A 178 4.02 12.44 -24.56
N GLY A 179 3.48 11.75 -23.55
CA GLY A 179 3.57 10.30 -23.38
C GLY A 179 4.95 9.81 -22.97
N LEU A 180 5.80 10.69 -22.42
CA LEU A 180 7.16 10.38 -21.98
C LEU A 180 7.19 10.09 -20.47
N ILE A 181 8.21 9.37 -20.03
CA ILE A 181 8.44 9.14 -18.60
C ILE A 181 9.27 10.29 -18.03
N ALA A 182 8.82 10.87 -16.91
CA ALA A 182 9.53 11.93 -16.21
C ALA A 182 10.37 11.37 -15.05
N GLU A 183 11.67 11.65 -15.04
CA GLU A 183 12.57 11.31 -13.92
C GLU A 183 13.16 12.60 -13.33
N ARG A 184 12.97 12.81 -12.02
CA ARG A 184 13.50 13.99 -11.32
C ARG A 184 14.87 13.71 -10.72
N ASP A 185 15.87 14.44 -11.19
CA ASP A 185 17.21 14.51 -10.58
C ASP A 185 17.20 15.54 -9.44
N ILE A 186 17.06 15.03 -8.21
CA ILE A 186 16.99 15.83 -6.98
C ILE A 186 18.26 16.70 -6.79
N PRO A 187 19.49 16.16 -6.93
CA PRO A 187 20.73 16.94 -6.86
C PRO A 187 20.78 18.16 -7.79
N THR A 188 20.27 18.04 -9.02
CA THR A 188 20.39 19.12 -10.03
C THR A 188 19.11 19.92 -10.24
N ASN A 189 18.02 19.55 -9.56
CA ASN A 189 16.68 20.13 -9.68
C ASN A 189 16.20 20.19 -11.15
N LYS A 190 16.33 19.05 -11.84
CA LYS A 190 15.96 18.87 -13.25
C LYS A 190 15.02 17.68 -13.42
N VAL A 191 14.27 17.71 -14.51
CA VAL A 191 13.45 16.58 -14.97
C VAL A 191 13.99 16.12 -16.33
N ASN A 192 14.33 14.84 -16.42
CA ASN A 192 14.63 14.17 -17.68
C ASN A 192 13.36 13.51 -18.22
N CYS A 193 12.96 13.85 -19.44
CA CYS A 193 11.89 13.16 -20.15
C CYS A 193 12.50 12.03 -21.01
N TRP A 194 12.08 10.80 -20.74
CA TRP A 194 12.53 9.61 -21.46
C TRP A 194 11.47 9.16 -22.47
N ASP A 195 11.91 8.94 -23.71
CA ASP A 195 11.10 8.28 -24.73
C ASP A 195 11.48 6.81 -24.78
N ILE A 196 10.51 5.94 -24.49
CA ILE A 196 10.68 4.50 -24.64
C ILE A 196 10.18 4.13 -26.04
N LYS A 197 11.12 3.97 -26.98
CA LYS A 197 10.79 3.45 -28.31
C LYS A 197 10.58 1.94 -28.22
N VAL A 198 9.35 1.50 -28.02
CA VAL A 198 9.01 0.07 -28.10
C VAL A 198 9.15 -0.42 -29.55
N GLY A 199 10.17 -1.23 -29.84
CA GLY A 199 10.33 -1.89 -31.13
C GLY A 199 9.39 -3.08 -31.28
N ALA A 200 8.82 -3.30 -32.47
CA ALA A 200 8.06 -4.53 -32.76
C ALA A 200 8.92 -5.78 -32.50
N PRO A 201 8.35 -6.88 -31.99
CA PRO A 201 9.12 -8.07 -31.66
C PRO A 201 9.77 -8.64 -32.91
N ALA A 202 11.07 -8.96 -32.82
CA ALA A 202 11.74 -9.73 -33.86
C ALA A 202 11.06 -11.11 -33.98
N PRO A 203 10.83 -11.65 -35.19
CA PRO A 203 10.24 -12.97 -35.33
C PRO A 203 11.23 -14.02 -34.80
N LEU A 204 10.88 -14.65 -33.68
CA LEU A 204 11.70 -15.69 -33.04
C LEU A 204 11.66 -16.97 -33.88
N THR A 205 12.76 -17.25 -34.58
CA THR A 205 13.01 -18.55 -35.19
C THR A 205 13.83 -19.39 -34.21
N GLY A 206 13.16 -20.34 -33.56
CA GLY A 206 13.79 -21.33 -32.67
C GLY A 206 13.07 -21.44 -31.34
N THR A 207 12.45 -22.59 -31.08
CA THR A 207 11.91 -22.97 -29.77
C THR A 207 13.05 -22.99 -28.74
N PRO A 208 13.06 -22.13 -27.70
CA PRO A 208 14.04 -22.21 -26.62
C PRO A 208 13.65 -23.33 -25.64
N PRO A 209 14.63 -23.96 -24.96
CA PRO A 209 14.38 -25.00 -23.98
C PRO A 209 13.76 -24.38 -22.72
N ILE A 210 12.72 -25.02 -22.20
CA ILE A 210 11.88 -24.52 -21.11
C ILE A 210 12.58 -24.80 -19.76
N ALA A 211 13.22 -23.79 -19.16
CA ALA A 211 13.67 -23.76 -17.75
C ALA A 211 13.08 -22.51 -17.06
N CYS A 212 13.24 -22.28 -15.75
CA CYS A 212 12.72 -21.06 -15.11
C CYS A 212 11.20 -20.84 -15.27
N SER A 213 10.39 -21.78 -14.76
CA SER A 213 8.92 -21.74 -14.78
C SER A 213 8.26 -21.60 -16.16
N GLY A 214 8.93 -22.01 -17.24
CA GLY A 214 8.31 -21.92 -18.57
C GLY A 214 9.00 -20.95 -19.54
N GLY A 215 9.96 -20.16 -19.06
CA GLY A 215 10.50 -19.00 -19.77
C GLY A 215 12.03 -18.93 -19.85
N GLU A 216 12.55 -17.72 -20.05
CA GLU A 216 13.99 -17.43 -19.98
C GLU A 216 14.37 -17.12 -18.53
N CYS A 217 15.53 -17.60 -18.08
CA CYS A 217 16.02 -17.32 -16.74
C CYS A 217 16.64 -15.93 -16.67
N THR A 218 16.39 -15.21 -15.57
CA THR A 218 17.07 -13.95 -15.28
C THR A 218 18.43 -14.21 -14.64
N ASP A 219 19.47 -13.53 -15.13
CA ASP A 219 20.80 -13.55 -14.53
C ASP A 219 20.82 -12.71 -13.24
N LEU A 220 21.32 -13.31 -12.16
CA LEU A 220 21.46 -12.65 -10.86
C LEU A 220 22.82 -11.95 -10.70
N THR A 221 23.70 -12.07 -11.70
CA THR A 221 25.03 -11.46 -11.68
C THR A 221 24.89 -9.93 -11.53
N GLY A 222 25.39 -9.39 -10.42
CA GLY A 222 25.31 -7.96 -10.09
C GLY A 222 24.15 -7.59 -9.17
N LEU A 223 23.18 -8.48 -8.96
CA LEU A 223 22.08 -8.30 -7.99
C LEU A 223 22.41 -9.00 -6.66
N VAL A 224 22.80 -10.27 -6.73
CA VAL A 224 23.17 -11.08 -5.56
C VAL A 224 24.48 -11.82 -5.88
N PRO A 225 25.48 -11.82 -4.97
CA PRO A 225 26.69 -12.59 -5.19
C PRO A 225 26.37 -14.08 -5.36
N CYS A 226 26.95 -14.70 -6.37
CA CYS A 226 26.88 -16.14 -6.60
C CYS A 226 28.24 -16.80 -6.33
N LYS A 227 28.23 -18.06 -5.90
CA LYS A 227 29.43 -18.87 -5.73
C LYS A 227 30.05 -19.13 -7.10
N ALA A 228 31.36 -18.91 -7.21
CA ALA A 228 32.09 -19.25 -8.42
C ALA A 228 31.88 -20.73 -8.79
N GLY A 229 31.46 -20.97 -10.04
CA GLY A 229 31.19 -22.31 -10.56
C GLY A 229 29.81 -22.89 -10.21
N SER A 230 28.92 -22.15 -9.56
CA SER A 230 27.49 -22.50 -9.47
C SER A 230 26.68 -21.80 -10.57
N GLY A 231 25.47 -22.29 -10.83
CA GLY A 231 24.46 -21.51 -11.53
C GLY A 231 24.15 -20.20 -10.80
N CYS A 232 23.70 -19.20 -11.55
CA CYS A 232 23.41 -17.85 -11.07
C CYS A 232 22.18 -17.26 -11.79
N SER A 233 21.22 -18.11 -12.14
CA SER A 233 20.00 -17.69 -12.81
C SER A 233 18.77 -18.20 -12.06
N ILE A 234 17.65 -17.49 -12.19
CA ILE A 234 16.39 -17.78 -11.50
C ILE A 234 15.20 -17.34 -12.35
N SER A 235 13.98 -17.74 -11.98
CA SER A 235 12.76 -17.24 -12.62
C SER A 235 12.65 -15.71 -12.47
N PRO A 236 12.22 -14.98 -13.51
CA PRO A 236 12.11 -13.51 -13.47
C PRO A 236 11.34 -12.97 -12.25
N ASP A 237 10.23 -13.61 -11.88
CA ASP A 237 9.39 -13.23 -10.73
C ASP A 237 10.11 -13.26 -9.37
N MET A 238 11.21 -14.01 -9.27
CA MET A 238 11.99 -14.18 -8.04
C MET A 238 13.25 -13.30 -8.01
N ALA A 239 13.71 -12.80 -9.15
CA ALA A 239 15.01 -12.12 -9.26
C ALA A 239 15.08 -10.82 -8.43
N LEU A 240 14.07 -9.96 -8.53
CA LEU A 240 14.02 -8.70 -7.77
C LEU A 240 13.82 -8.95 -6.26
N LYS A 241 12.92 -9.88 -5.91
CA LYS A 241 12.71 -10.29 -4.51
C LYS A 241 14.00 -10.76 -3.85
N LEU A 242 14.84 -11.49 -4.60
CA LEU A 242 16.14 -11.94 -4.11
C LEU A 242 17.15 -10.81 -3.93
N ALA A 243 17.13 -9.79 -4.79
CA ALA A 243 17.98 -8.63 -4.67
C ALA A 243 17.65 -7.82 -3.40
N ASP A 244 16.36 -7.53 -3.19
CA ASP A 244 15.87 -6.79 -2.02
C ASP A 244 16.10 -7.59 -0.73
N PHE A 245 15.77 -8.89 -0.75
CA PHE A 245 16.10 -9.82 0.33
C PHE A 245 17.60 -9.80 0.69
N HIS A 246 18.49 -9.87 -0.30
CA HIS A 246 19.91 -9.92 -0.02
C HIS A 246 20.41 -8.61 0.61
N ALA A 247 19.93 -7.47 0.11
CA ALA A 247 20.26 -6.15 0.62
C ALA A 247 19.77 -5.98 2.07
N ASP A 248 18.53 -6.36 2.35
CA ASP A 248 17.89 -6.25 3.66
C ASP A 248 18.48 -7.19 4.71
N ALA A 249 18.83 -8.42 4.32
CA ALA A 249 19.47 -9.38 5.21
C ALA A 249 20.86 -8.90 5.67
N ALA A 250 21.55 -8.10 4.84
CA ALA A 250 22.82 -7.45 5.18
C ALA A 250 23.89 -8.38 5.81
N VAL A 251 23.86 -9.69 5.48
CA VAL A 251 24.81 -10.67 6.01
C VAL A 251 26.09 -10.66 5.17
N ALA A 252 27.19 -10.20 5.77
CA ALA A 252 28.48 -10.09 5.11
C ALA A 252 28.97 -11.45 4.57
N GLY A 253 29.30 -11.50 3.28
CA GLY A 253 29.82 -12.70 2.61
C GLY A 253 28.78 -13.79 2.32
N ALA A 254 27.51 -13.53 2.62
CA ALA A 254 26.42 -14.40 2.20
C ALA A 254 26.16 -14.26 0.70
N ARG A 255 25.90 -15.40 0.06
CA ARG A 255 25.81 -15.53 -1.38
C ARG A 255 24.96 -16.74 -1.76
N ILE A 256 24.49 -16.74 -3.00
CA ILE A 256 23.86 -17.89 -3.63
C ILE A 256 24.93 -18.97 -3.83
N THR A 257 24.71 -20.14 -3.27
CA THR A 257 25.61 -21.29 -3.39
C THR A 257 25.18 -22.28 -4.45
N GLU A 258 23.89 -22.29 -4.80
CA GLU A 258 23.32 -23.08 -5.90
C GLU A 258 22.05 -22.38 -6.41
N ALA A 259 21.88 -22.35 -7.73
CA ALA A 259 20.70 -21.83 -8.45
C ALA A 259 20.66 -22.52 -9.83
N MET A 260 19.88 -22.01 -10.78
CA MET A 260 19.87 -22.53 -12.14
C MET A 260 21.14 -22.08 -12.92
N PRO A 261 21.82 -22.95 -13.69
CA PRO A 261 21.68 -24.40 -13.74
C PRO A 261 22.17 -25.11 -12.47
N PRO A 262 21.46 -26.15 -11.99
CA PRO A 262 21.88 -26.92 -10.83
C PRO A 262 23.20 -27.63 -11.11
N THR A 263 24.02 -27.76 -10.06
CA THR A 263 25.33 -28.40 -10.13
C THR A 263 25.28 -29.90 -9.84
N ARG A 264 24.14 -30.38 -9.31
CA ARG A 264 23.87 -31.76 -8.94
C ARG A 264 22.42 -32.11 -9.21
N THR A 265 22.07 -33.38 -9.09
CA THR A 265 20.69 -33.84 -9.24
C THR A 265 19.94 -33.67 -7.92
N HIS A 266 18.89 -32.85 -7.91
CA HIS A 266 18.01 -32.67 -6.76
C HIS A 266 16.76 -33.56 -6.87
N ARG A 267 16.11 -33.81 -5.73
CA ARG A 267 14.83 -34.56 -5.68
C ARG A 267 13.64 -33.70 -6.08
N SER A 268 13.69 -32.41 -5.78
CA SER A 268 12.72 -31.41 -6.24
C SER A 268 13.18 -30.80 -7.56
N SER A 269 12.23 -30.47 -8.42
CA SER A 269 12.48 -29.78 -9.68
C SER A 269 12.77 -28.29 -9.51
N CYS A 270 12.69 -27.73 -8.30
CA CYS A 270 12.76 -26.28 -8.10
C CYS A 270 14.07 -25.65 -8.60
N HIS A 271 15.20 -26.35 -8.48
CA HIS A 271 16.48 -25.87 -9.01
C HIS A 271 16.54 -25.94 -10.54
N THR A 272 15.89 -26.93 -11.17
CA THR A 272 15.76 -27.03 -12.63
C THR A 272 14.69 -26.10 -13.21
N GLU A 273 13.69 -25.77 -12.42
CA GLU A 273 12.61 -24.83 -12.73
C GLU A 273 12.96 -23.40 -12.33
N GLY A 274 14.13 -23.15 -11.73
CA GLY A 274 14.53 -21.81 -11.29
C GLY A 274 13.58 -21.17 -10.27
N THR A 275 12.92 -21.94 -9.41
CA THR A 275 11.98 -21.45 -8.39
C THR A 275 12.54 -21.52 -6.97
N CYS A 276 13.80 -21.93 -6.82
CA CYS A 276 14.51 -21.97 -5.55
C CYS A 276 16.01 -21.72 -5.71
N ILE A 277 16.65 -21.29 -4.63
CA ILE A 277 18.11 -21.15 -4.51
C ILE A 277 18.61 -21.78 -3.21
N ASP A 278 19.87 -22.19 -3.20
CA ASP A 278 20.61 -22.43 -1.98
C ASP A 278 21.40 -21.16 -1.61
N TYR A 279 21.30 -20.70 -0.37
CA TYR A 279 21.90 -19.45 0.10
C TYR A 279 22.67 -19.66 1.40
N SER A 280 23.94 -19.24 1.44
CA SER A 280 24.79 -19.40 2.63
C SER A 280 26.03 -18.50 2.56
N LYS A 281 26.89 -18.56 3.60
CA LYS A 281 28.22 -17.92 3.62
C LYS A 281 29.31 -18.93 3.93
N VAL A 282 30.57 -18.57 3.64
CA VAL A 282 31.72 -19.42 4.01
C VAL A 282 31.78 -19.56 5.53
N GLY A 283 31.92 -20.80 6.02
CA GLY A 283 31.99 -21.07 7.46
C GLY A 283 30.65 -21.23 8.17
N GLY A 284 29.53 -21.16 7.45
CA GLY A 284 28.19 -21.26 8.03
C GLY A 284 27.71 -19.95 8.66
N MET A 285 26.44 -19.90 9.04
CA MET A 285 25.79 -18.70 9.60
C MET A 285 25.60 -18.82 11.11
N THR A 286 25.79 -17.70 11.82
CA THR A 286 25.45 -17.61 13.25
C THR A 286 23.93 -17.56 13.44
N PRO A 287 23.39 -17.89 14.64
CA PRO A 287 21.96 -17.79 14.90
C PRO A 287 21.35 -16.41 14.57
N ALA A 288 22.08 -15.33 14.85
CA ALA A 288 21.64 -13.97 14.54
C ALA A 288 21.53 -13.72 13.03
N GLU A 289 22.49 -14.22 12.24
CA GLU A 289 22.47 -14.10 10.78
C GLU A 289 21.39 -14.97 10.16
N VAL A 290 21.17 -16.18 10.68
CA VAL A 290 20.05 -17.04 10.28
C VAL A 290 18.72 -16.33 10.52
N ASN A 291 18.55 -15.67 11.68
CA ASN A 291 17.36 -14.87 11.96
C ASN A 291 17.18 -13.69 11.02
N SER A 292 18.26 -12.98 10.69
CA SER A 292 18.21 -11.85 9.74
C SER A 292 17.79 -12.31 8.34
N VAL A 293 18.35 -13.43 7.87
CA VAL A 293 17.96 -14.03 6.59
C VAL A 293 16.50 -14.48 6.59
N ILE A 294 16.01 -15.12 7.66
CA ILE A 294 14.61 -15.53 7.77
C ILE A 294 13.68 -14.31 7.72
N ALA A 295 13.96 -13.29 8.54
CA ALA A 295 13.12 -12.10 8.63
C ALA A 295 13.06 -11.37 7.28
N SER A 296 14.20 -11.20 6.62
CA SER A 296 14.29 -10.55 5.32
C SER A 296 13.62 -11.35 4.21
N ALA A 297 13.77 -12.68 4.19
CA ALA A 297 13.12 -13.52 3.19
C ALA A 297 11.60 -13.46 3.31
N VAL A 298 11.06 -13.55 4.54
CA VAL A 298 9.62 -13.44 4.78
C VAL A 298 9.09 -12.05 4.41
N ALA A 299 9.84 -10.99 4.70
CA ALA A 299 9.46 -9.62 4.34
C ALA A 299 9.41 -9.37 2.82
N ASN A 300 10.16 -10.14 2.04
CA ASN A 300 10.27 -10.02 0.58
C ASN A 300 9.48 -11.11 -0.16
N ASP A 301 8.44 -11.68 0.46
CA ASP A 301 7.60 -12.74 -0.12
C ASP A 301 8.42 -13.92 -0.65
N LEU A 302 9.34 -14.41 0.19
CA LEU A 302 10.10 -15.65 -0.03
C LEU A 302 9.87 -16.60 1.14
N ARG A 303 9.95 -17.90 0.87
CA ARG A 303 9.86 -18.94 1.90
C ARG A 303 11.26 -19.45 2.24
N PRO A 304 11.86 -19.07 3.39
CA PRO A 304 13.14 -19.60 3.82
C PRO A 304 12.99 -20.96 4.51
N VAL A 305 13.92 -21.87 4.27
CA VAL A 305 14.09 -23.10 5.05
C VAL A 305 15.59 -23.27 5.34
N TYR A 306 15.99 -23.23 6.59
CA TYR A 306 17.37 -23.49 7.00
C TYR A 306 17.57 -24.97 7.26
N GLU A 307 18.47 -25.59 6.51
CA GLU A 307 18.75 -27.02 6.57
C GLU A 307 19.99 -27.28 7.41
N VAL A 308 19.91 -28.21 8.36
CA VAL A 308 21.02 -28.65 9.22
C VAL A 308 21.21 -30.16 9.19
N GLY A 309 22.43 -30.62 9.49
CA GLY A 309 22.78 -32.05 9.41
C GLY A 309 22.29 -32.85 10.61
N THR A 310 22.24 -32.24 11.80
CA THR A 310 21.95 -32.96 13.05
C THR A 310 20.87 -32.29 13.90
N PRO A 311 20.16 -33.06 14.75
CA PRO A 311 19.25 -32.48 15.73
C PRO A 311 19.95 -31.55 16.73
N ALA A 312 21.22 -31.82 17.05
CA ALA A 312 22.00 -30.98 17.96
C ALA A 312 22.28 -29.59 17.38
N GLU A 313 22.60 -29.50 16.08
CA GLU A 313 22.75 -28.21 15.38
C GLU A 313 21.43 -27.44 15.34
N LYS A 314 20.31 -28.14 15.11
CA LYS A 314 18.98 -27.52 15.19
C LYS A 314 18.74 -26.93 16.58
N GLN A 315 19.02 -27.69 17.64
CA GLN A 315 18.80 -27.23 19.01
C GLN A 315 19.68 -26.01 19.33
N ALA A 316 20.94 -26.01 18.90
CA ALA A 316 21.84 -24.87 19.13
C ALA A 316 21.35 -23.57 18.45
N LEU A 317 20.70 -23.66 17.29
CA LEU A 317 20.09 -22.50 16.62
C LEU A 317 18.84 -22.01 17.34
N VAL A 318 18.00 -22.95 17.81
CA VAL A 318 16.80 -22.63 18.61
C VAL A 318 17.20 -21.97 19.92
N ASP A 319 18.22 -22.48 20.60
CA ASP A 319 18.78 -21.87 21.82
C ASP A 319 19.37 -20.48 21.54
N GLY A 320 19.86 -20.26 20.31
CA GLY A 320 20.31 -18.97 19.78
C GLY A 320 19.17 -18.04 19.31
N GLY A 321 17.91 -18.43 19.50
CA GLY A 321 16.73 -17.63 19.20
C GLY A 321 16.17 -17.77 17.78
N VAL A 322 16.57 -18.80 17.02
CA VAL A 322 16.01 -19.05 15.68
C VAL A 322 14.69 -19.82 15.78
N PRO A 323 13.60 -19.37 15.11
CA PRO A 323 12.33 -20.08 15.16
C PRO A 323 12.42 -21.48 14.54
N ALA A 324 11.97 -22.49 15.29
CA ALA A 324 12.18 -23.90 14.97
C ALA A 324 11.41 -24.36 13.72
N GLU A 325 10.37 -23.63 13.31
CA GLU A 325 9.54 -23.87 12.12
C GLU A 325 10.30 -23.63 10.81
N TYR A 326 11.32 -22.77 10.81
CA TYR A 326 12.15 -22.51 9.64
C TYR A 326 13.35 -23.45 9.56
N ILE A 327 13.58 -24.33 10.54
CA ILE A 327 14.76 -25.22 10.57
C ILE A 327 14.36 -26.68 10.30
N LYS A 328 14.97 -27.29 9.27
CA LYS A 328 14.83 -28.71 8.96
C LYS A 328 16.13 -29.48 9.19
N THR A 329 16.03 -30.65 9.82
CA THR A 329 17.16 -31.56 10.00
C THR A 329 17.12 -32.62 8.89
N LEU A 330 18.13 -32.66 8.05
CA LEU A 330 18.17 -33.53 6.86
C LEU A 330 19.28 -34.61 6.92
N GLY A 331 20.03 -34.73 8.01
CA GLY A 331 21.02 -35.79 8.14
C GLY A 331 22.14 -35.67 7.10
N SER A 332 22.55 -36.81 6.55
CA SER A 332 23.60 -36.91 5.53
C SER A 332 23.18 -36.44 4.12
N HIS A 333 21.97 -35.90 3.96
CA HIS A 333 21.50 -35.39 2.66
C HIS A 333 22.03 -33.99 2.33
N ILE A 334 22.68 -33.32 3.29
CA ILE A 334 23.36 -32.03 3.08
C ILE A 334 24.84 -32.14 3.46
N SER A 335 25.69 -31.43 2.74
CA SER A 335 27.13 -31.37 3.02
C SER A 335 27.51 -30.29 4.03
N ALA A 336 26.65 -29.28 4.20
CA ALA A 336 26.82 -28.19 5.15
C ALA A 336 25.47 -27.48 5.38
N PRO A 337 25.29 -26.79 6.52
CA PRO A 337 24.10 -25.97 6.73
C PRO A 337 23.98 -24.83 5.73
N HIS A 338 22.77 -24.66 5.19
CA HIS A 338 22.45 -23.61 4.22
C HIS A 338 20.94 -23.34 4.23
N PHE A 339 20.54 -22.22 3.65
CA PHE A 339 19.14 -21.97 3.34
C PHE A 339 18.78 -22.57 1.99
N SER A 340 17.60 -23.19 1.92
CA SER A 340 16.83 -23.29 0.68
C SER A 340 15.77 -22.19 0.70
N ILE A 341 15.86 -21.23 -0.22
CA ILE A 341 14.91 -20.13 -0.35
C ILE A 341 14.04 -20.41 -1.57
N TYR A 342 12.72 -20.33 -1.40
CA TYR A 342 11.74 -20.61 -2.45
C TYR A 342 10.93 -19.36 -2.78
N GLY A 343 10.62 -19.18 -4.06
CA GLY A 343 9.54 -18.27 -4.48
C GLY A 343 8.17 -18.80 -4.09
N TYR A 344 7.21 -17.90 -3.87
CA TYR A 344 5.78 -18.23 -3.75
C TYR A 344 5.13 -18.35 -5.12
#